data_AF-A0A1B9Y7Y9-F1
#
_entry.id   AF-A0A1B9Y7Y9-F1
#
_cell.length_a   1.000
_cell.length_b   1.000
_cell.length_c   1.000
_cell.angle_alpha   90.00
_cell.angle_beta   90.00
_cell.angle_gamma   90.00
#
_symmetry.space_group_name_H-M   'P 1'
#
loop_
_entity.id
_entity.type
_entity.pdbx_description
1 polymer ?
#
loop_
_entity_poly.entity_id
_entity_poly.type
_entity_poly.pdbx_seq_one_letter_code
_entity_poly.pdbx_strand_id
1 'polypeptide(L)'
;MPRINLLKNKDIEIFDNPAELTFEEKKVLFTLDFDNNLEPNLRKDITIVGYILQKGYFLSQKKFFAPSQFREEDINYVSKLCGIEYKIDITEYKRSLYTQHRIFILNKFGYRAFSDCIALFEKEALELVKTPQRPKEIFYSLISFLEGESEVKFDLITKEKGTKIRVTHTGLHSFPNDPHFKRERFEWGWNNLLGKNLKTLLEND
;
A
#
# COMPACT_ATOMS: atom_id res chain seq x y z
N MET A 1 -13.85 -17.07 -25.02
CA MET A 1 -14.20 -16.34 -23.78
C MET A 1 -15.06 -15.14 -24.15
N PRO A 2 -16.16 -14.85 -23.43
CA PRO A 2 -16.99 -13.68 -23.69
C PRO A 2 -16.19 -12.38 -23.52
N ARG A 3 -16.39 -11.43 -24.43
CA ARG A 3 -15.76 -10.10 -24.38
C ARG A 3 -16.60 -9.18 -23.50
N ILE A 4 -16.05 -8.74 -22.37
CA ILE A 4 -16.66 -7.73 -21.51
C ILE A 4 -15.98 -6.40 -21.82
N ASN A 5 -16.75 -5.38 -22.19
CA ASN A 5 -16.22 -4.03 -22.44
C ASN A 5 -16.12 -3.27 -21.11
N LEU A 6 -14.99 -3.45 -20.41
CA LEU A 6 -14.76 -2.89 -19.08
C LEU A 6 -14.09 -1.51 -19.13
N LEU A 7 -13.03 -1.40 -19.93
CA LEU A 7 -12.21 -0.20 -20.10
C LEU A 7 -12.05 0.13 -21.59
N LYS A 8 -11.90 1.42 -21.91
CA LYS A 8 -11.54 1.86 -23.25
C LYS A 8 -10.06 1.57 -23.50
N ASN A 9 -9.64 1.41 -24.76
CA ASN A 9 -8.24 1.12 -25.12
C ASN A 9 -7.23 2.08 -24.47
N LYS A 10 -7.53 3.38 -24.44
CA LYS A 10 -6.69 4.38 -23.78
C LYS A 10 -6.56 4.14 -22.27
N ASP A 11 -7.64 3.75 -21.60
CA ASP A 11 -7.62 3.44 -20.16
C ASP A 11 -6.81 2.16 -19.89
N ILE A 12 -6.88 1.16 -20.78
CA ILE A 12 -6.07 -0.06 -20.70
C ILE A 12 -4.59 0.28 -20.85
N GLU A 13 -4.23 1.10 -21.84
CA GLU A 13 -2.84 1.52 -22.07
C GLU A 13 -2.27 2.27 -20.85
N ILE A 14 -3.03 3.18 -20.26
CA ILE A 14 -2.65 3.90 -19.03
C ILE A 14 -2.47 2.92 -17.87
N PHE A 15 -3.34 1.91 -17.76
CA PHE A 15 -3.27 0.92 -16.69
C PHE A 15 -2.11 -0.07 -16.87
N ASP A 16 -1.77 -0.45 -18.10
CA ASP A 16 -0.76 -1.46 -18.41
C ASP A 16 0.67 -0.95 -18.40
N ASN A 17 0.86 0.37 -18.41
CA ASN A 17 2.19 1.00 -18.42
C ASN A 17 2.45 1.85 -17.16
N PRO A 18 3.71 1.96 -16.73
CA PRO A 18 4.07 2.86 -15.62
C PRO A 18 3.73 4.31 -15.96
N ALA A 19 3.16 5.02 -14.99
CA ALA A 19 2.77 6.42 -15.13
C ALA A 19 3.97 7.35 -15.30
N GLU A 20 3.74 8.45 -16.00
CA GLU A 20 4.68 9.57 -16.07
C GLU A 20 4.59 10.41 -14.81
N LEU A 21 5.45 10.09 -13.85
CA LEU A 21 5.50 10.82 -12.58
C LEU A 21 6.19 12.18 -12.75
N THR A 22 5.58 13.21 -12.19
CA THR A 22 6.20 14.53 -12.03
C THR A 22 7.34 14.47 -11.02
N PHE A 23 8.20 15.49 -11.00
CA PHE A 23 9.30 15.57 -10.03
C PHE A 23 8.81 15.51 -8.57
N GLU A 24 7.71 16.20 -8.25
CA GLU A 24 7.12 16.19 -6.90
C GLU A 24 6.55 14.81 -6.54
N GLU A 25 5.89 14.12 -7.47
CA GLU A 25 5.42 12.75 -7.26
C GLU A 25 6.58 11.79 -7.04
N LYS A 26 7.66 11.88 -7.83
CA LYS A 26 8.87 11.07 -7.65
C LYS A 26 9.47 11.26 -6.27
N LYS A 27 9.53 12.51 -5.77
CA LYS A 27 10.06 12.82 -4.43
C LYS A 27 9.25 12.16 -3.31
N VAL A 28 7.93 12.08 -3.45
CA VAL A 28 7.04 11.46 -2.46
C VAL A 28 7.02 9.93 -2.58
N LEU A 29 7.03 9.39 -3.80
CA LEU A 29 6.86 7.96 -4.06
C LEU A 29 8.18 7.18 -3.98
N PHE A 30 9.27 7.77 -4.44
CA PHE A 30 10.60 7.16 -4.44
C PHE A 30 11.41 7.62 -3.22
N THR A 31 11.05 7.10 -2.04
CA THR A 31 11.79 7.38 -0.79
C THR A 31 12.75 6.26 -0.40
N LEU A 32 13.82 6.62 0.32
CA LEU A 32 14.82 5.73 0.89
C LEU A 32 14.42 5.12 2.24
N ASP A 33 13.16 5.25 2.65
CA ASP A 33 12.69 4.68 3.92
C ASP A 33 12.67 3.14 3.83
N PHE A 34 13.83 2.54 4.09
CA PHE A 34 13.97 1.11 4.25
C PHE A 34 13.40 0.76 5.62
N ASP A 35 12.52 -0.24 5.66
CA ASP A 35 12.26 -0.88 6.94
C ASP A 35 13.51 -1.66 7.33
N ASN A 36 13.96 -1.50 8.58
CA ASN A 36 15.07 -2.26 9.17
C ASN A 36 14.90 -3.80 9.02
N ASN A 37 13.69 -4.27 8.70
CA ASN A 37 13.38 -5.68 8.46
C ASN A 37 13.70 -6.20 7.03
N LEU A 38 14.09 -5.34 6.08
CA LEU A 38 14.45 -5.71 4.69
C LEU A 38 15.93 -6.07 4.49
N GLU A 39 16.74 -5.97 5.56
CA GLU A 39 18.21 -5.94 5.50
C GLU A 39 18.96 -7.16 4.93
N PRO A 40 18.38 -8.36 4.71
CA PRO A 40 19.12 -9.42 4.02
C PRO A 40 19.20 -9.23 2.49
N ASN A 41 18.14 -8.71 1.85
CA ASN A 41 17.97 -8.76 0.38
C ASN A 41 18.15 -7.40 -0.33
N LEU A 42 18.12 -6.29 0.42
CA LEU A 42 18.40 -4.94 -0.09
C LEU A 42 19.88 -4.55 0.10
N ARG A 43 20.80 -5.43 -0.30
CA ARG A 43 22.26 -5.19 -0.19
C ARG A 43 22.94 -4.80 -1.49
N LYS A 44 22.27 -5.04 -2.63
CA LYS A 44 22.81 -4.73 -3.96
C LYS A 44 22.09 -3.52 -4.52
N ASP A 45 22.84 -2.66 -5.19
CA ASP A 45 22.32 -1.46 -5.84
C ASP A 45 21.10 -1.74 -6.71
N ILE A 46 21.14 -2.80 -7.53
CA ILE A 46 19.99 -3.22 -8.35
C ILE A 46 18.76 -3.62 -7.53
N THR A 47 18.93 -4.28 -6.38
CA THR A 47 17.80 -4.69 -5.55
C THR A 47 17.19 -3.51 -4.80
N ILE A 48 18.01 -2.53 -4.40
CA ILE A 48 17.57 -1.27 -3.81
C ILE A 48 16.76 -0.46 -4.83
N VAL A 49 17.33 -0.20 -6.02
CA VAL A 49 16.64 0.56 -7.08
C VAL A 49 15.36 -0.15 -7.52
N GLY A 50 15.43 -1.46 -7.75
CA GLY A 50 14.27 -2.26 -8.12
C GLY A 50 13.17 -2.28 -7.06
N TYR A 51 13.51 -2.29 -5.77
CA TYR A 51 12.54 -2.20 -4.69
C TYR A 51 11.83 -0.84 -4.66
N ILE A 52 12.59 0.26 -4.74
CA ILE A 52 12.03 1.63 -4.71
C ILE A 52 11.09 1.85 -5.90
N LEU A 53 11.46 1.39 -7.09
CA LEU A 53 10.60 1.47 -8.28
C LEU A 53 9.32 0.65 -8.12
N GLN A 54 9.42 -0.61 -7.68
CA GLN A 54 8.23 -1.45 -7.41
C GLN A 54 7.29 -0.78 -6.39
N LYS A 55 7.85 -0.24 -5.30
CA LYS A 55 7.09 0.47 -4.26
C LYS A 55 6.39 1.71 -4.82
N GLY A 56 7.15 2.62 -5.45
CA GLY A 56 6.62 3.91 -5.87
C GLY A 56 5.52 3.77 -6.94
N TYR A 57 5.73 2.94 -7.95
CA TYR A 57 4.70 2.70 -8.95
C TYR A 57 3.49 1.97 -8.37
N PHE A 58 3.68 1.02 -7.45
CA PHE A 58 2.55 0.36 -6.80
C PHE A 58 1.73 1.34 -5.96
N LEU A 59 2.35 2.22 -5.17
CA LEU A 59 1.62 3.19 -4.37
C LEU A 59 0.83 4.17 -5.23
N SER A 60 1.35 4.52 -6.40
CA SER A 60 0.69 5.39 -7.40
C SER A 60 -0.46 4.70 -8.14
N GLN A 61 -0.25 3.49 -8.68
CA GLN A 61 -1.16 2.86 -9.64
C GLN A 61 -1.84 1.58 -9.13
N LYS A 62 -1.55 1.15 -7.90
CA LYS A 62 -1.98 -0.13 -7.30
C LYS A 62 -1.64 -1.35 -8.16
N LYS A 63 -0.54 -1.25 -8.91
CA LYS A 63 -0.08 -2.26 -9.85
C LYS A 63 1.43 -2.40 -9.83
N PHE A 64 1.90 -3.63 -9.92
CA PHE A 64 3.32 -3.92 -10.09
C PHE A 64 3.68 -4.10 -11.56
N PHE A 65 4.85 -3.60 -11.93
CA PHE A 65 5.37 -3.69 -13.29
C PHE A 65 6.59 -4.62 -13.36
N ALA A 66 6.80 -5.23 -14.53
CA ALA A 66 8.03 -5.98 -14.78
C ALA A 66 9.22 -5.02 -14.87
N PRO A 67 10.44 -5.45 -14.50
CA PRO A 67 11.61 -4.58 -14.56
C PRO A 67 11.83 -3.93 -15.93
N SER A 68 11.55 -4.65 -17.02
CA SER A 68 11.65 -4.15 -18.40
C SER A 68 10.65 -3.05 -18.76
N GLN A 69 9.62 -2.83 -17.95
CA GLN A 69 8.62 -1.77 -18.19
C GLN A 69 9.01 -0.45 -17.52
N PHE A 70 9.93 -0.47 -16.55
CA PHE A 70 10.31 0.75 -15.83
C PHE A 70 10.95 1.77 -16.75
N ARG A 71 10.59 3.05 -16.53
CA ARG A 71 11.09 4.15 -17.34
C ARG A 71 12.56 4.41 -17.02
N GLU A 72 13.39 4.58 -18.05
CA GLU A 72 14.83 4.85 -17.88
C GLU A 72 15.09 6.12 -17.04
N GLU A 73 14.27 7.15 -17.22
CA GLU A 73 14.33 8.38 -16.41
C GLU A 73 14.12 8.11 -14.91
N ASP A 74 13.22 7.20 -14.55
CA ASP A 74 12.91 6.86 -13.16
C ASP A 74 13.99 5.96 -12.57
N ILE A 75 14.53 5.02 -13.37
CA ILE A 75 15.71 4.24 -12.98
C ILE A 75 16.88 5.16 -12.68
N ASN A 76 17.14 6.15 -13.55
CA ASN A 76 18.21 7.13 -13.37
C ASN A 76 17.96 8.04 -12.15
N TYR A 77 16.73 8.50 -11.94
CA TYR A 77 16.36 9.29 -10.77
C TYR A 77 16.63 8.52 -9.47
N VAL A 78 16.15 7.28 -9.38
CA VAL A 78 16.31 6.45 -8.18
C VAL A 78 17.78 6.07 -7.98
N SER A 79 18.53 5.79 -9.05
CA SER A 79 19.98 5.50 -8.95
C SER A 79 20.73 6.68 -8.34
N LYS A 80 20.45 7.91 -8.81
CA LYS A 80 21.03 9.14 -8.24
C LYS A 80 20.61 9.35 -6.79
N LEU A 81 19.35 9.10 -6.45
CA LEU A 81 18.85 9.19 -5.08
C LEU A 81 19.63 8.25 -4.13
N CYS A 82 20.02 7.08 -4.61
CA CYS A 82 20.81 6.10 -3.87
C CYS A 82 22.34 6.36 -3.90
N GLY A 83 22.80 7.43 -4.56
CA GLY A 83 24.24 7.71 -4.71
C GLY A 83 24.97 6.78 -5.68
N ILE A 84 24.26 6.16 -6.62
CA ILE A 84 24.81 5.20 -7.58
C ILE A 84 25.22 5.96 -8.85
N GLU A 85 26.52 5.93 -9.17
CA GLU A 85 27.10 6.71 -10.27
C GLU A 85 27.16 5.96 -11.61
N TYR A 86 26.86 4.66 -11.62
CA TYR A 86 26.90 3.82 -12.81
C TYR A 86 25.50 3.41 -13.28
N LYS A 87 25.38 3.05 -14.56
CA LYS A 87 24.11 2.61 -15.13
C LYS A 87 23.74 1.23 -14.59
N ILE A 88 22.54 1.13 -14.02
CA ILE A 88 21.94 -0.15 -13.64
C ILE A 88 21.13 -0.70 -14.81
N ASP A 89 21.44 -1.92 -15.22
CA ASP A 89 20.54 -2.71 -16.04
C ASP A 89 19.46 -3.33 -15.14
N ILE A 90 18.32 -2.65 -15.04
CA ILE A 90 17.23 -3.11 -14.18
C ILE A 90 16.65 -4.44 -14.63
N THR A 91 16.89 -4.87 -15.88
CA THR A 91 16.38 -6.15 -16.39
C THR A 91 17.04 -7.36 -15.73
N GLU A 92 18.22 -7.19 -15.12
CA GLU A 92 18.89 -8.22 -14.30
C GLU A 92 18.22 -8.42 -12.93
N TYR A 93 17.23 -7.59 -12.57
CA TYR A 93 16.48 -7.71 -11.33
C TYR A 93 15.62 -8.97 -11.34
N LYS A 94 16.16 -10.02 -10.71
CA LYS A 94 15.61 -11.38 -10.76
C LYS A 94 14.16 -11.48 -10.28
N ARG A 95 13.38 -12.31 -10.98
CA ARG A 95 11.97 -12.60 -10.66
C ARG A 95 11.71 -13.07 -9.25
N SER A 96 12.57 -13.94 -8.72
CA SER A 96 12.45 -14.39 -7.33
C SER A 96 12.53 -13.22 -6.34
N LEU A 97 13.46 -12.28 -6.56
CA LEU A 97 13.68 -11.13 -5.68
C LEU A 97 12.52 -10.13 -5.78
N TYR A 98 12.13 -9.72 -6.99
CA TYR A 98 11.01 -8.78 -7.10
C TYR A 98 9.69 -9.38 -6.63
N THR A 99 9.49 -10.70 -6.72
CA THR A 99 8.29 -11.34 -6.18
C THR A 99 8.24 -11.24 -4.66
N GLN A 100 9.38 -11.48 -3.98
CA GLN A 100 9.49 -11.28 -2.53
C GLN A 100 9.26 -9.81 -2.14
N HIS A 101 9.84 -8.87 -2.89
CA HIS A 101 9.66 -7.44 -2.65
C HIS A 101 8.20 -7.00 -2.82
N ARG A 102 7.47 -7.54 -3.81
CA ARG A 102 6.04 -7.26 -4.01
C ARG A 102 5.20 -7.72 -2.82
N ILE A 103 5.45 -8.93 -2.31
CA ILE A 103 4.77 -9.43 -1.10
C ILE A 103 5.05 -8.51 0.09
N PHE A 104 6.31 -8.12 0.27
CA PHE A 104 6.68 -7.20 1.34
C PHE A 104 5.99 -5.84 1.20
N ILE A 105 5.94 -5.27 0.00
CA ILE A 105 5.25 -3.99 -0.27
C ILE A 105 3.78 -4.11 0.08
N LEU A 106 3.08 -5.16 -0.37
CA LEU A 106 1.68 -5.37 -0.04
C LEU A 106 1.47 -5.41 1.48
N ASN A 107 2.23 -6.25 2.17
CA ASN A 107 2.12 -6.41 3.62
C ASN A 107 2.41 -5.12 4.37
N LYS A 108 3.51 -4.42 4.04
CA LYS A 108 3.92 -3.18 4.71
C LYS A 108 2.87 -2.07 4.56
N PHE A 109 2.29 -1.94 3.38
CA PHE A 109 1.35 -0.86 3.07
C PHE A 109 -0.11 -1.26 3.24
N GLY A 110 -0.39 -2.42 3.84
CA GLY A 110 -1.74 -2.81 4.23
C GLY A 110 -2.61 -3.33 3.09
N TYR A 111 -2.02 -3.84 2.01
CA TYR A 111 -2.76 -4.43 0.89
C TYR A 111 -2.81 -5.95 1.00
N ARG A 112 -3.95 -6.54 0.65
CA ARG A 112 -4.12 -7.98 0.49
C ARG A 112 -3.63 -8.42 -0.88
N ALA A 113 -2.89 -9.52 -0.92
CA ALA A 113 -2.62 -10.19 -2.19
C ALA A 113 -3.92 -10.83 -2.71
N PHE A 114 -4.21 -10.65 -4.00
CA PHE A 114 -5.40 -11.25 -4.63
C PHE A 114 -5.47 -12.77 -4.40
N SER A 115 -4.32 -13.46 -4.43
CA SER A 115 -4.21 -14.90 -4.17
C SER A 115 -4.78 -15.32 -2.82
N ASP A 116 -4.75 -14.42 -1.83
CA ASP A 116 -5.08 -14.74 -0.44
C ASP A 116 -6.56 -14.42 -0.15
N CYS A 117 -7.25 -13.71 -1.05
CA CYS A 117 -8.61 -13.24 -0.84
C CYS A 117 -9.56 -13.54 -2.01
N ILE A 118 -9.26 -14.53 -2.87
CA ILE A 118 -10.05 -14.86 -4.07
C ILE A 118 -11.55 -15.00 -3.74
N ALA A 119 -11.90 -15.79 -2.73
CA ALA A 119 -13.31 -16.02 -2.38
C ALA A 119 -14.02 -14.73 -1.89
N LEU A 120 -13.33 -13.85 -1.17
CA LEU A 120 -13.86 -12.57 -0.74
C LEU A 120 -14.00 -11.59 -1.92
N PHE A 121 -13.02 -11.61 -2.83
CA PHE A 121 -13.02 -10.80 -4.04
C PHE A 121 -14.15 -11.19 -4.99
N GLU A 122 -14.41 -12.49 -5.18
CA GLU A 122 -15.55 -12.98 -5.96
C GLU A 122 -16.88 -12.54 -5.36
N LYS A 123 -17.02 -12.62 -4.03
CA LYS A 123 -18.20 -12.12 -3.32
C LYS A 123 -18.39 -10.63 -3.55
N GLU A 124 -17.33 -9.84 -3.41
CA GLU A 124 -17.37 -8.39 -3.66
C GLU A 124 -17.77 -8.08 -5.10
N ALA A 125 -17.18 -8.78 -6.08
CA ALA A 125 -17.55 -8.62 -7.48
C ALA A 125 -19.04 -8.90 -7.74
N LEU A 126 -19.59 -9.94 -7.10
CA LEU A 126 -21.01 -10.26 -7.20
C LEU A 126 -21.90 -9.17 -6.60
N GLU A 127 -21.49 -8.53 -5.49
CA GLU A 127 -22.25 -7.43 -4.90
C GLU A 127 -22.14 -6.15 -5.76
N LEU A 128 -20.95 -5.80 -6.24
CA LEU A 128 -20.73 -4.61 -7.07
C LEU A 128 -21.52 -4.65 -8.38
N VAL A 129 -21.65 -5.82 -9.02
CA VAL A 129 -22.44 -5.97 -10.26
C VAL A 129 -23.95 -5.72 -10.04
N LYS A 130 -24.44 -5.83 -8.80
CA LYS A 130 -25.84 -5.51 -8.45
C LYS A 130 -26.06 -4.01 -8.24
N THR A 131 -24.99 -3.21 -8.15
CA THR A 131 -25.06 -1.76 -7.96
C THR A 131 -25.26 -1.04 -9.30
N PRO A 132 -25.73 0.23 -9.30
CA PRO A 132 -25.86 1.02 -10.53
C PRO A 132 -24.53 1.54 -11.10
N GLN A 133 -23.38 1.04 -10.63
CA GLN A 133 -22.06 1.47 -11.09
C GLN A 133 -21.79 1.04 -12.54
N ARG A 134 -21.03 1.86 -13.26
CA ARG A 134 -20.58 1.52 -14.61
C ARG A 134 -19.47 0.47 -14.56
N PRO A 135 -19.25 -0.33 -15.63
CA PRO A 135 -18.21 -1.36 -15.64
C PRO A 135 -16.80 -0.85 -15.24
N LYS A 136 -16.41 0.34 -15.72
CA LYS A 136 -15.15 0.99 -15.35
C LYS A 136 -15.06 1.28 -13.85
N GLU A 137 -16.14 1.73 -13.23
CA GLU A 137 -16.19 2.03 -11.79
C GLU A 137 -16.08 0.74 -10.98
N ILE A 138 -16.82 -0.31 -11.37
CA ILE A 138 -16.73 -1.65 -10.75
C ILE A 138 -15.28 -2.16 -10.78
N PHE A 139 -14.57 -1.98 -11.89
CA PHE A 139 -13.17 -2.39 -12.00
C PHE A 139 -12.26 -1.72 -10.96
N TYR A 140 -12.38 -0.39 -10.79
CA TYR A 140 -11.56 0.32 -9.81
C TYR A 140 -12.02 0.08 -8.36
N SER A 141 -13.31 -0.13 -8.13
CA SER A 141 -13.84 -0.56 -6.83
C SER A 141 -13.25 -1.91 -6.42
N LEU A 142 -13.12 -2.85 -7.36
CA LEU A 142 -12.47 -4.14 -7.13
C LEU A 142 -10.97 -4.03 -6.83
N ILE A 143 -10.25 -3.11 -7.48
CA ILE A 143 -8.85 -2.82 -7.14
C ILE A 143 -8.77 -2.26 -5.71
N SER A 144 -9.65 -1.31 -5.38
CA SER A 144 -9.69 -0.66 -4.06
C SER A 144 -10.03 -1.65 -2.96
N PHE A 145 -10.84 -2.67 -3.23
CA PHE A 145 -11.13 -3.75 -2.28
C PHE A 145 -9.89 -4.51 -1.78
N LEU A 146 -8.79 -4.51 -2.54
CA LEU A 146 -7.54 -5.13 -2.10
C LEU A 146 -6.80 -4.28 -1.06
N GLU A 147 -7.17 -3.02 -0.86
CA GLU A 147 -6.67 -2.15 0.19
C GLU A 147 -7.29 -2.53 1.54
N GLY A 148 -6.48 -2.55 2.59
CA GLY A 148 -6.95 -2.75 3.95
C GLY A 148 -7.65 -1.48 4.45
N GLU A 149 -8.87 -1.64 4.92
CA GLU A 149 -9.70 -0.57 5.45
C GLU A 149 -10.07 -0.82 6.92
N SER A 150 -10.00 0.22 7.73
CA SER A 150 -10.45 0.17 9.13
C SER A 150 -11.10 1.47 9.54
N GLU A 151 -12.04 1.37 10.48
CA GLU A 151 -12.77 2.52 11.03
C GLU A 151 -12.44 2.66 12.52
N VAL A 152 -12.19 3.89 12.96
CA VAL A 152 -11.96 4.22 14.37
C VAL A 152 -13.03 5.20 14.81
N LYS A 153 -13.80 4.81 15.83
CA LYS A 153 -14.82 5.64 16.46
C LYS A 153 -14.42 5.99 17.88
N PHE A 154 -14.59 7.26 18.25
CA PHE A 154 -14.43 7.76 19.61
C PHE A 154 -15.79 8.12 20.20
N ASP A 155 -16.15 7.50 21.32
CA ASP A 155 -17.33 7.86 22.11
C ASP A 155 -16.88 8.54 23.41
N LEU A 156 -17.44 9.73 23.68
CA LEU A 156 -17.22 10.46 24.93
C LEU A 156 -18.38 10.19 25.88
N ILE A 157 -18.06 9.74 27.09
CA ILE A 157 -19.04 9.35 28.10
C ILE A 157 -18.79 10.17 29.36
N THR A 158 -19.73 11.06 29.70
CA THR A 158 -19.68 11.84 30.94
C THR A 158 -19.72 10.92 32.16
N LYS A 159 -18.89 11.22 33.15
CA LYS A 159 -18.85 10.57 34.46
C LYS A 159 -18.89 11.63 35.56
N GLU A 160 -19.26 11.24 36.78
CA GLU A 160 -19.35 12.16 37.92
C GLU A 160 -18.06 12.97 38.16
N LYS A 161 -16.89 12.40 37.81
CA LYS A 161 -15.59 13.05 37.86
C LYS A 161 -14.84 12.89 36.53
N GLY A 162 -15.31 13.58 35.50
CA GLY A 162 -14.61 13.73 34.21
C GLY A 162 -15.28 13.00 33.04
N THR A 163 -14.52 12.79 31.97
CA THR A 163 -15.00 12.18 30.71
C THR A 163 -14.26 10.87 30.46
N LYS A 164 -15.00 9.78 30.25
CA LYS A 164 -14.44 8.51 29.76
C LYS A 164 -14.46 8.52 28.24
N ILE A 165 -13.31 8.31 27.63
CA ILE A 165 -13.18 8.08 26.18
C ILE A 165 -13.25 6.57 25.93
N ARG A 166 -14.11 6.13 25.00
CA ARG A 166 -14.15 4.77 24.48
C ARG A 166 -13.72 4.79 23.01
N VAL A 167 -12.75 3.96 22.65
CA VAL A 167 -12.32 3.76 21.27
C VAL A 167 -12.90 2.44 20.76
N THR A 168 -13.51 2.47 19.58
CA THR A 168 -13.94 1.27 18.86
C THR A 168 -13.19 1.25 17.52
N HIS A 169 -12.42 0.19 17.27
CA HIS A 169 -11.66 0.02 16.03
C HIS A 169 -12.12 -1.25 15.32
N THR A 170 -12.71 -1.12 14.14
CA THR A 170 -13.26 -2.21 13.32
C THR A 170 -12.53 -2.31 11.98
N GLY A 171 -12.81 -3.36 11.20
CA GLY A 171 -12.20 -3.52 9.87
C GLY A 171 -10.80 -4.13 9.86
N LEU A 172 -10.17 -4.36 11.02
CA LEU A 172 -8.79 -4.92 11.09
C LEU A 172 -8.58 -6.24 10.33
N HIS A 173 -9.64 -7.01 10.09
CA HIS A 173 -9.61 -8.26 9.31
C HIS A 173 -9.39 -8.04 7.80
N SER A 174 -9.51 -6.81 7.31
CA SER A 174 -9.25 -6.43 5.92
C SER A 174 -7.76 -6.28 5.63
N PHE A 175 -6.93 -6.09 6.65
CA PHE A 175 -5.48 -5.95 6.50
C PHE A 175 -4.80 -7.30 6.24
N PRO A 176 -3.61 -7.29 5.60
CA PRO A 176 -2.78 -8.48 5.48
C PRO A 176 -2.40 -9.02 6.86
N ASN A 177 -2.09 -10.32 6.91
CA ASN A 177 -1.59 -10.98 8.12
C ASN A 177 -0.12 -10.60 8.40
N ASP A 178 0.11 -9.33 8.72
CA ASP A 178 1.41 -8.77 9.06
C ASP A 178 1.41 -8.30 10.53
N PRO A 179 2.51 -8.50 11.29
CA PRO A 179 2.63 -8.04 12.67
C PRO A 179 2.28 -6.57 12.90
N HIS A 180 2.46 -5.68 11.92
CA HIS A 180 2.11 -4.25 12.01
C HIS A 180 0.62 -3.99 12.14
N PHE A 181 -0.22 -4.85 11.56
CA PHE A 181 -1.68 -4.71 11.56
C PHE A 181 -2.37 -5.60 12.59
N LYS A 182 -1.61 -6.16 13.55
CA LYS A 182 -2.17 -6.94 14.65
C LYS A 182 -2.92 -6.06 15.65
N ARG A 183 -4.07 -6.56 16.11
CA ARG A 183 -4.94 -5.90 17.08
C ARG A 183 -4.20 -5.40 18.31
N GLU A 184 -3.28 -6.20 18.85
CA GLU A 184 -2.53 -5.88 20.06
C GLU A 184 -1.68 -4.62 19.91
N ARG A 185 -1.16 -4.33 18.70
CA ARG A 185 -0.40 -3.10 18.43
C ARG A 185 -1.31 -1.87 18.45
N PHE A 186 -2.51 -1.97 17.89
CA PHE A 186 -3.49 -0.88 17.95
C PHE A 186 -3.96 -0.63 19.38
N GLU A 187 -4.28 -1.68 20.14
CA GLU A 187 -4.65 -1.56 21.54
C GLU A 187 -3.55 -0.89 22.37
N TRP A 188 -2.30 -1.31 22.20
CA TRP A 188 -1.15 -0.67 22.84
C TRP A 188 -0.99 0.80 22.43
N GLY A 189 -1.14 1.11 21.14
CA GLY A 189 -1.07 2.46 20.60
C GLY A 189 -2.12 3.39 21.23
N TRP A 190 -3.38 2.96 21.25
CA TRP A 190 -4.47 3.73 21.85
C TRP A 190 -4.30 3.91 23.36
N ASN A 191 -3.84 2.88 24.06
CA ASN A 191 -3.57 2.96 25.50
C ASN A 191 -2.48 3.99 25.84
N ASN A 192 -1.43 4.09 25.03
CA ASN A 192 -0.39 5.11 25.25
C ASN A 192 -0.84 6.50 24.81
N LEU A 193 -1.44 6.64 23.63
CA LEU A 193 -1.87 7.93 23.11
C LEU A 193 -2.90 8.60 24.03
N LEU A 194 -3.97 7.89 24.36
CA LEU A 194 -5.08 8.45 25.16
C LEU A 194 -4.84 8.31 26.66
N GLY A 195 -4.37 7.14 27.08
CA GLY A 195 -4.25 6.81 28.50
C GLY A 195 -3.08 7.50 29.19
N LYS A 196 -1.99 7.77 28.46
CA LYS A 196 -0.78 8.41 29.01
C LYS A 196 -0.58 9.80 28.45
N ASN A 197 -0.41 9.94 27.14
CA ASN A 197 0.04 11.21 26.54
C ASN A 197 -1.03 12.29 26.68
N LEU A 198 -2.26 12.03 26.22
CA LEU A 198 -3.36 13.00 26.29
C LEU A 198 -3.67 13.38 27.74
N LYS A 199 -3.73 12.39 28.64
CA LYS A 199 -3.95 12.63 30.07
C LYS A 199 -2.87 13.53 30.67
N THR A 200 -1.60 13.23 30.39
CA THR A 200 -0.45 14.02 30.89
C THR A 200 -0.47 15.45 30.36
N LEU A 201 -0.83 15.65 29.10
CA LEU A 201 -0.94 17.00 28.52
C LEU A 201 -2.04 17.81 29.21
N LEU A 202 -3.22 17.21 29.40
CA LEU A 202 -4.36 17.89 30.04
C LEU A 202 -4.18 18.14 31.55
N GLU A 203 -3.34 17.36 32.23
CA GLU A 203 -3.04 17.53 33.66
C GLU A 203 -1.90 18.54 33.93
N ASN A 204 -1.15 18.94 32.90
CA ASN A 204 -0.03 19.89 33.00
C ASN A 204 -0.32 21.28 32.37
N ASP A 205 -1.54 21.50 31.86
CA ASP A 205 -2.07 22.82 31.46
C ASP A 205 -2.80 23.51 32.63
#